data_AF-A0AA95NFX5-F1
#
_entry.id   AF-A0AA95NFX5-F1
#
_cell.length_a   1.000
_cell.length_b   1.000
_cell.length_c   1.000
_cell.angle_alpha   90.00
_cell.angle_beta   90.00
_cell.angle_gamma   90.00
#
_symmetry.space_group_name_H-M   'P 1'
#
loop_
_entity.id
_entity.type
_entity.pdbx_description
1 polymer ?
#
loop_
_entity_poly.entity_id
_entity_poly.type
_entity_poly.pdbx_seq_one_letter_code
_entity_poly.pdbx_strand_id
1 'polypeptide(L)' 'MVIFYWVMGLLIVGTFVPSVFYLLLYAITGDDRAAQRARALWNVSRTAGMFGINLLIWGHVAVGLWRLWFS' A
#
# COMPACT_ATOMS: atom_id res chain seq x y z
N MET A 1 9.27 10.14 -11.28
CA MET A 1 7.82 10.25 -11.00
C MET A 1 7.03 9.07 -11.56
N VAL A 2 7.11 8.76 -12.86
CA VAL A 2 6.34 7.65 -13.48
C VAL A 2 6.59 6.27 -12.85
N ILE A 3 7.85 5.87 -12.66
CA ILE A 3 8.21 4.56 -12.06
C ILE A 3 7.64 4.44 -10.64
N PHE A 4 7.64 5.53 -9.88
CA PHE A 4 7.11 5.57 -8.52
C PHE A 4 5.59 5.35 -8.48
N TYR A 5 4.83 6.05 -9.33
CA TYR A 5 3.37 5.84 -9.43
C TYR A 5 3.03 4.44 -9.91
N TRP A 6 3.84 3.86 -10.79
CA TRP A 6 3.70 2.46 -11.19
C TRP A 6 3.94 1.49 -10.04
N VAL A 7 5.01 1.68 -9.26
CA VAL A 7 5.30 0.84 -8.08
C VAL A 7 4.20 0.98 -7.02
N MET A 8 3.76 2.21 -6.72
CA MET A 8 2.64 2.44 -5.79
C MET A 8 1.34 1.83 -6.31
N GLY A 9 1.03 1.99 -7.59
CA GLY A 9 -0.14 1.41 -8.22
C GLY A 9 -0.13 -0.12 -8.15
N LEU A 10 1.01 -0.75 -8.43
CA LEU A 10 1.18 -2.19 -8.32
C LEU A 10 1.04 -2.68 -6.88
N LEU A 11 1.59 -1.93 -5.91
CA LEU A 11 1.45 -2.23 -4.49
C LEU A 11 -0.02 -2.14 -4.04
N ILE A 12 -0.72 -1.08 -4.44
CA ILE A 12 -2.13 -0.85 -4.10
C ILE A 12 -2.98 -1.95 -4.75
N VAL A 13 -2.83 -2.23 -6.04
CA VAL A 13 -3.59 -3.28 -6.72
C VAL A 13 -3.27 -4.66 -6.13
N GLY A 14 -2.00 -4.95 -5.85
CA GLY A 14 -1.57 -6.23 -5.30
C GLY A 14 -1.98 -6.49 -3.84
N THR A 15 -2.37 -5.46 -3.08
CA THR A 15 -2.75 -5.61 -1.66
C THR A 15 -4.21 -5.25 -1.40
N PHE A 16 -4.70 -4.15 -1.98
CA PHE A 16 -6.06 -3.64 -1.77
C PHE A 16 -7.13 -4.48 -2.46
N VAL A 17 -6.90 -4.88 -3.72
CA VAL A 17 -7.85 -5.74 -4.47
C VAL A 17 -8.07 -7.08 -3.76
N PRO A 18 -7.02 -7.85 -3.38
CA PRO A 18 -7.24 -9.08 -2.62
C PRO A 18 -7.85 -8.82 -1.24
N SER A 19 -7.51 -7.72 -0.56
CA SER A 19 -8.15 -7.38 0.73
C SER A 19 -9.67 -7.17 0.61
N VAL A 20 -10.12 -6.41 -0.40
CA VAL A 20 -11.55 -6.20 -0.66
C VAL A 20 -12.24 -7.50 -1.06
N PHE A 21 -11.60 -8.34 -1.89
CA PHE A 21 -12.15 -9.62 -2.33
C PHE A 21 -12.40 -10.59 -1.16
N TYR A 22 -11.44 -10.74 -0.23
CA TYR A 22 -11.62 -11.60 0.93
C TYR A 22 -12.65 -11.04 1.93
N LEU A 23 -12.78 -9.72 2.02
CA LEU A 23 -13.80 -9.08 2.86
C LEU A 23 -15.21 -9.32 2.29
N LEU A 24 -15.36 -9.27 0.96
CA LEU A 24 -16.60 -9.61 0.25
C LEU A 24 -16.97 -11.08 0.39
N LEU A 25 -16.00 -11.99 0.26
CA LEU A 25 -16.20 -13.43 0.52
C LEU A 25 -16.68 -13.67 1.96
N TYR A 26 -16.05 -13.03 2.95
CA TYR A 26 -16.53 -13.10 4.32
C TYR A 26 -17.96 -12.57 4.48
N ALA A 27 -18.28 -11.43 3.87
CA ALA A 27 -19.62 -10.83 3.96
C ALA A 27 -20.72 -11.72 3.35
N ILE A 28 -20.39 -12.52 2.33
CA ILE A 28 -21.34 -13.42 1.66
C ILE A 28 -21.40 -14.80 2.36
N THR A 29 -20.26 -15.33 2.81
CA THR A 29 -20.16 -16.73 3.30
C THR A 29 -20.23 -16.83 4.83
N GLY A 30 -19.90 -15.78 5.57
CA GLY A 30 -19.82 -15.79 7.04
C GLY A 30 -18.67 -16.64 7.61
N ASP A 31 -17.75 -17.14 6.77
CA ASP A 31 -16.66 -18.03 7.18
C ASP A 31 -15.53 -17.25 7.87
N ASP A 32 -15.30 -17.52 9.16
CA ASP A 32 -14.25 -16.90 9.98
C ASP A 32 -12.84 -17.06 9.38
N ARG A 33 -12.59 -18.11 8.58
CA ARG A 33 -11.30 -18.29 7.89
C ARG A 33 -11.08 -17.23 6.81
N ALA A 34 -12.16 -16.77 6.17
CA ALA A 34 -12.11 -15.65 5.22
C ALA A 34 -11.86 -14.33 5.96
N ALA A 35 -12.45 -14.13 7.14
CA ALA A 35 -12.20 -12.95 7.98
C ALA A 35 -10.74 -12.84 8.43
N GLN A 36 -10.12 -13.96 8.83
CA GLN A 36 -8.70 -13.98 9.21
C GLN A 36 -7.79 -13.59 8.04
N ARG A 37 -8.04 -14.14 6.84
CA ARG A 37 -7.28 -13.80 5.63
C ARG A 37 -7.50 -12.34 5.20
N ALA A 38 -8.74 -11.85 5.28
CA ALA A 38 -9.07 -10.45 5.01
C ALA A 38 -8.33 -9.49 5.95
N ARG A 39 -8.27 -9.80 7.25
CA ARG A 39 -7.52 -9.02 8.25
C ARG A 39 -6.02 -9.00 7.98
N ALA A 40 -5.42 -10.14 7.64
CA ALA A 40 -4.01 -10.21 7.32
C ALA A 40 -3.68 -9.33 6.10
N LEU A 41 -4.46 -9.45 5.03
CA LEU A 41 -4.33 -8.62 3.81
C LEU A 41 -4.57 -7.14 4.07
N TRP A 42 -5.55 -6.80 4.91
CA TRP A 42 -5.83 -5.42 5.29
C TRP A 42 -4.65 -4.80 6.05
N ASN A 43 -4.09 -5.52 7.02
CA ASN A 43 -2.92 -5.06 7.78
C ASN A 43 -1.70 -4.89 6.88
N VAL A 44 -1.46 -5.81 5.93
CA VAL A 44 -0.39 -5.67 4.94
C VAL A 44 -0.61 -4.44 4.07
N SER A 45 -1.83 -4.24 3.55
CA SER A 45 -2.20 -3.07 2.74
C SER A 45 -1.97 -1.76 3.51
N ARG A 46 -2.37 -1.73 4.79
CA ARG A 46 -2.19 -0.57 5.67
C ARG A 46 -0.72 -0.25 5.91
N THR A 47 0.08 -1.25 6.26
CA THR A 47 1.52 -1.07 6.51
C THR A 47 2.26 -0.68 5.24
N ALA A 48 1.94 -1.31 4.10
CA ALA A 48 2.50 -0.98 2.80
C ALA A 48 2.13 0.46 2.37
N GLY A 49 0.89 0.90 2.62
CA GLY A 49 0.46 2.28 2.39
C GLY A 49 1.19 3.29 3.27
N MET A 50 1.33 3.01 4.57
CA MET A 50 2.10 3.85 5.49
C MET A 50 3.57 3.95 5.09
N PHE A 51 4.19 2.82 4.72
CA PHE A 51 5.56 2.78 4.22
C PHE A 51 5.72 3.58 2.93
N GLY A 52 4.79 3.43 1.98
CA GLY A 52 4.78 4.19 0.73
C GLY A 52 4.69 5.70 0.94
N ILE A 53 3.80 6.15 1.85
CA ILE A 53 3.68 7.58 2.20
C ILE A 53 4.96 8.09 2.86
N ASN A 54 5.56 7.30 3.77
CA ASN A 54 6.81 7.69 4.43
C ASN A 54 7.96 7.84 3.41
N LEU A 55 8.08 6.89 2.49
CA LEU A 55 9.05 6.93 1.40
C LEU A 55 8.84 8.14 0.47
N LEU A 56 7.58 8.54 0.24
CA LEU A 56 7.20 9.73 -0.52
C LEU A 56 7.75 11.00 0.12
N ILE A 57 7.49 11.17 1.41
CA ILE A 57 7.89 12.35 2.17
C ILE A 57 9.42 12.44 2.19
N TRP A 58 10.10 11.38 2.61
CA TRP A 58 11.56 11.36 2.69
C TRP A 58 12.24 11.44 1.32
N GLY A 59 11.67 10.83 0.30
CA GLY A 59 12.15 10.95 -1.07
C GLY A 59 12.09 12.39 -1.57
N HIS A 60 11.01 13.12 -1.28
CA HIS A 60 10.88 14.54 -1.63
C HIS A 60 11.88 15.41 -0.86
N VAL A 61 12.06 15.13 0.43
CA VAL A 61 13.05 15.81 1.29
C VAL A 61 14.47 15.59 0.77
N ALA A 62 14.85 14.35 0.46
CA ALA A 62 16.18 14.02 -0.06
C ALA A 62 16.46 14.68 -1.41
N VAL A 63 15.49 14.67 -2.34
CA VAL A 63 15.61 15.35 -3.64
C VAL A 63 15.68 16.87 -3.45
N GLY A 64 14.92 17.44 -2.51
CA GLY A 64 14.97 18.86 -2.18
C GLY A 64 16.33 19.28 -1.62
N LEU A 65 16.88 18.51 -0.68
CA LEU A 65 18.22 18.70 -0.13
C LEU A 65 19.31 18.58 -1.20
N TRP A 66 19.23 17.58 -2.07
CA TRP A 66 20.16 17.42 -3.18
C TRP A 66 20.16 18.63 -4.10
N ARG A 67 18.98 19.14 -4.45
CA ARG A 67 18.85 20.35 -5.26
C ARG A 67 19.42 21.58 -4.57
N LEU A 68 19.19 21.75 -3.26
CA LEU A 68 19.77 22.88 -2.51
C LEU A 68 21.30 22.81 -2.41
N TRP A 69 21.88 21.60 -2.42
CA TRP A 69 23.31 21.42 -2.21
C TRP A 69 24.13 21.46 -3.51
N PHE A 70 23.50 21.11 -4.64
CA PHE A 70 24.13 21.08 -5.96
C PHE A 70 23.57 22.11 -6.96
N SER A 71 22.74 23.06 -6.50
CA SER A 71 22.27 24.23 -7.25
C SER A 71 22.82 25.52 -6.66
#